data_AF-A0A7Y4SPH3-F1
#
_entry.id   AF-A0A7Y4SPH3-F1
#
_cell.length_a   1.000
_cell.length_b   1.000
_cell.length_c   1.000
_cell.angle_alpha   90.00
_cell.angle_beta   90.00
_cell.angle_gamma   90.00
#
_symmetry.space_group_name_H-M   'P 1'
#
loop_
_entity.id
_entity.type
_entity.pdbx_description
1 polymer ?
#
loop_
_entity_poly.entity_id
_entity_poly.type
_entity_poly.pdbx_seq_one_letter_code
_entity_poly.pdbx_strand_id
1 'polypeptide(L)'
;MNLDDPKGQLAATLVHSSTDAASGAHLESTTDLEHAVDFVVDECFFAMGQAIGMRMTVDYDAVVFMREHYRAKFLSAMQAFGNRWAQDRQNVTSVAWMFAERAVRYAGDRGSIDVESARQAAADVQRYCKLHARRAGKLNPDSEGGQSRIAGYWCGDDEG
;
A
#
# COMPACT_ATOMS: atom_id res chain seq x y z
N MET A 1 68.42 31.24 22.73
CA MET A 1 68.38 32.71 22.57
C MET A 1 67.55 32.98 21.32
N ASN A 2 66.64 33.95 21.43
CA ASN A 2 65.40 34.15 20.67
C ASN A 2 65.48 34.32 19.13
N LEU A 3 64.25 34.24 18.56
CA LEU A 3 63.72 34.88 17.33
C LEU A 3 64.02 34.20 15.99
N ASP A 4 63.01 33.55 15.39
CA ASP A 4 62.10 34.25 14.45
C ASP A 4 60.92 33.34 14.04
N ASP A 5 59.73 33.93 14.15
CA ASP A 5 58.45 33.47 13.60
C ASP A 5 58.22 34.25 12.30
N PRO A 6 57.74 33.61 11.22
CA PRO A 6 56.62 34.26 10.55
C PRO A 6 55.54 33.28 10.06
N LYS A 7 54.33 33.50 10.57
CA LYS A 7 53.10 33.82 9.81
C LYS A 7 52.88 33.07 8.49
N GLY A 8 51.85 32.23 8.47
CA GLY A 8 51.23 31.77 7.23
C GLY A 8 49.92 31.02 7.48
N GLN A 9 48.84 31.76 7.60
CA GLN A 9 47.46 31.29 7.74
C GLN A 9 47.09 30.23 6.69
N LEU A 10 46.57 29.08 7.14
CA LEU A 10 45.60 28.30 6.38
C LEU A 10 44.35 28.19 7.25
N ALA A 11 43.40 29.08 6.96
CA ALA A 11 42.04 28.97 7.45
C ALA A 11 41.41 27.72 6.84
N ALA A 12 41.39 26.63 7.60
CA ALA A 12 40.53 25.50 7.32
C ALA A 12 39.09 25.92 7.60
N THR A 13 38.39 26.33 6.54
CA THR A 13 36.94 26.54 6.55
C THR A 13 36.27 25.26 7.02
N LEU A 14 35.81 25.26 8.28
CA LEU A 14 34.84 24.30 8.80
C LEU A 14 33.51 24.54 8.09
N VAL A 15 33.31 23.88 6.95
CA VAL A 15 31.99 23.74 6.33
C VAL A 15 31.16 22.88 7.27
N HIS A 16 30.28 23.51 8.02
CA HIS A 16 29.21 22.84 8.75
C HIS A 16 28.19 22.30 7.72
N SER A 17 28.42 21.10 7.21
CA SER A 17 27.38 20.34 6.49
C SER A 17 26.55 19.56 7.50
N SER A 18 25.69 20.28 8.22
CA SER A 18 24.70 19.70 9.12
C SER A 18 23.30 19.88 8.53
N THR A 19 23.05 19.34 7.33
CA THR A 19 21.68 19.33 6.77
C THR A 19 21.34 18.19 5.79
N ASP A 20 22.21 17.17 5.58
CA ASP A 20 21.92 16.10 4.60
C ASP A 20 21.49 14.75 5.22
N ALA A 21 21.82 14.50 6.49
CA ALA A 21 21.52 13.20 7.11
C ALA A 21 20.02 12.94 7.28
N ALA A 22 19.22 13.98 7.55
CA ALA A 22 17.77 13.87 7.69
C ALA A 22 17.06 13.65 6.33
N SER A 23 17.60 14.24 5.26
CA SER A 23 17.04 14.10 3.91
C SER A 23 17.33 12.72 3.33
N GLY A 24 18.54 12.17 3.57
CA GLY A 24 18.91 10.82 3.18
C GLY A 24 18.07 9.74 3.88
N ALA A 25 17.88 9.83 5.20
CA ALA A 25 17.09 8.87 5.97
C ALA A 25 15.58 8.94 5.63
N HIS A 26 15.06 10.12 5.30
CA HIS A 26 13.68 10.28 4.85
C HIS A 26 13.45 9.67 3.45
N LEU A 27 14.42 9.80 2.54
CA LEU A 27 14.34 9.19 1.21
C LEU A 27 14.46 7.66 1.29
N GLU A 28 15.39 7.14 2.09
CA GLU A 28 15.58 5.70 2.31
C GLU A 28 14.32 5.06 2.93
N SER A 29 13.73 5.69 3.95
CA SER A 29 12.47 5.21 4.55
C SER A 29 11.27 5.29 3.61
N THR A 30 11.23 6.26 2.68
CA THR A 30 10.17 6.36 1.67
C THR A 30 10.31 5.26 0.62
N THR A 31 11.53 5.01 0.12
CA THR A 31 11.80 3.93 -0.84
C THR A 31 11.52 2.55 -0.25
N ASP A 32 11.87 2.32 1.02
CA ASP A 32 11.56 1.07 1.71
C ASP A 32 10.05 0.83 1.85
N LEU A 33 9.29 1.90 2.10
CA LEU A 33 7.82 1.85 2.17
C LEU A 33 7.21 1.49 0.81
N GLU A 34 7.67 2.13 -0.27
CA GLU A 34 7.19 1.85 -1.62
C GLU A 34 7.48 0.40 -2.04
N HIS A 35 8.68 -0.11 -1.76
CA HIS A 35 9.02 -1.51 -2.00
C HIS A 35 8.16 -2.47 -1.19
N ALA A 36 7.86 -2.15 0.08
CA ALA A 36 6.97 -2.96 0.90
C ALA A 36 5.54 -2.98 0.32
N VAL A 37 5.04 -1.85 -0.18
CA VAL A 37 3.74 -1.77 -0.85
C VAL A 37 3.73 -2.63 -2.11
N ASP A 38 4.76 -2.54 -2.95
CA ASP A 38 4.84 -3.30 -4.20
C ASP A 38 4.83 -4.81 -3.92
N PHE A 39 5.55 -5.26 -2.89
CA PHE A 39 5.50 -6.66 -2.43
C PHE A 39 4.08 -7.10 -2.03
N VAL A 40 3.35 -6.26 -1.28
CA VAL A 40 1.97 -6.58 -0.86
C VAL A 40 1.01 -6.62 -2.05
N VAL A 41 1.16 -5.70 -3.01
CA VAL A 41 0.37 -5.70 -4.25
C VAL A 41 0.63 -6.99 -5.03
N ASP A 42 1.89 -7.38 -5.19
CA ASP A 42 2.25 -8.59 -5.93
C ASP A 42 1.71 -9.86 -5.26
N GLU A 43 1.75 -9.98 -3.92
CA GLU A 43 1.12 -11.11 -3.21
C GLU A 43 -0.41 -11.13 -3.40
N CYS A 44 -1.07 -9.97 -3.40
CA CYS A 44 -2.50 -9.89 -3.69
C CYS A 44 -2.82 -10.34 -5.13
N PHE A 45 -2.00 -9.90 -6.10
CA PHE A 45 -2.16 -10.29 -7.50
C PHE A 45 -1.93 -11.77 -7.72
N PHE A 46 -0.97 -12.37 -7.01
CA PHE A 46 -0.79 -13.80 -7.03
C PHE A 46 -2.05 -14.53 -6.54
N ALA A 47 -2.62 -14.10 -5.41
CA ALA A 47 -3.86 -14.68 -4.88
C ALA A 47 -5.05 -14.51 -5.84
N MET A 48 -5.22 -13.33 -6.43
CA MET A 48 -6.25 -13.09 -7.46
C MET A 48 -6.04 -13.98 -8.69
N GLY A 49 -4.79 -14.13 -9.14
CA GLY A 49 -4.43 -14.99 -10.27
C GLY A 49 -4.79 -16.46 -10.04
N GLN A 50 -4.61 -16.98 -8.83
CA GLN A 50 -5.04 -18.35 -8.48
C GLN A 50 -6.56 -18.51 -8.57
N ALA A 51 -7.33 -17.49 -8.18
CA ALA A 51 -8.79 -17.50 -8.24
C ALA A 51 -9.33 -17.35 -9.68
N ILE A 52 -8.69 -16.49 -10.49
CA ILE A 52 -9.12 -16.15 -11.84
C ILE A 52 -8.63 -17.15 -12.88
N GLY A 53 -7.36 -17.55 -12.80
CA GLY A 53 -6.64 -18.25 -13.87
C GLY A 53 -7.19 -19.62 -14.26
N MET A 54 -8.02 -20.22 -13.40
CA MET A 54 -8.74 -21.46 -13.69
C MET A 54 -10.06 -21.24 -14.46
N ARG A 55 -10.49 -19.99 -14.65
CA ARG A 55 -11.85 -19.65 -15.11
C ARG A 55 -11.87 -18.75 -16.34
N MET A 56 -11.00 -17.74 -16.38
CA MET A 56 -10.95 -16.76 -17.48
C MET A 56 -9.63 -16.00 -17.49
N THR A 57 -9.43 -15.17 -18.51
CA THR A 57 -8.28 -14.26 -18.60
C THR A 57 -8.61 -12.89 -18.02
N VAL A 58 -7.59 -12.03 -17.90
CA VAL A 58 -7.73 -10.65 -17.47
C VAL A 58 -7.15 -9.76 -18.56
N ASP A 59 -7.90 -8.73 -18.95
CA ASP A 59 -7.41 -7.76 -19.93
C ASP A 59 -6.27 -6.94 -19.32
N TYR A 60 -5.30 -6.55 -20.15
CA TYR A 60 -4.14 -5.78 -19.71
C TYR A 60 -4.54 -4.48 -18.99
N ASP A 61 -5.52 -3.75 -19.53
CA ASP A 61 -5.97 -2.49 -18.94
C ASP A 61 -6.60 -2.71 -17.56
N ALA A 62 -7.26 -3.86 -17.33
CA ALA A 62 -7.79 -4.22 -16.02
C ALA A 62 -6.66 -4.50 -15.03
N VAL A 63 -5.58 -5.18 -15.45
CA VAL A 63 -4.36 -5.38 -14.65
C VAL A 63 -3.74 -4.05 -14.24
N VAL A 64 -3.58 -3.13 -15.19
CA VAL A 64 -3.03 -1.78 -14.93
C VAL A 64 -3.88 -1.04 -13.91
N PHE A 65 -5.20 -0.96 -14.15
CA PHE A 65 -6.14 -0.33 -13.21
C PHE A 65 -6.01 -0.93 -11.80
N MET A 66 -6.03 -2.26 -11.68
CA MET A 66 -5.95 -2.92 -10.39
C MET A 66 -4.64 -2.61 -9.66
N ARG A 67 -3.49 -2.60 -10.36
CA ARG A 67 -2.20 -2.31 -9.73
C ARG A 67 -2.16 -0.88 -9.23
N GLU A 68 -2.55 0.09 -10.05
CA GLU A 68 -2.56 1.50 -9.69
C GLU A 68 -3.52 1.78 -8.52
N HIS A 69 -4.75 1.26 -8.62
CA HIS A 69 -5.81 1.47 -7.63
C HIS A 69 -5.43 0.93 -6.25
N TYR A 70 -4.89 -0.29 -6.18
CA TYR A 70 -4.53 -0.89 -4.89
C TYR A 70 -3.17 -0.44 -4.36
N ARG A 71 -2.19 -0.16 -5.23
CA ARG A 71 -0.92 0.44 -4.80
C ARG A 71 -1.14 1.75 -4.07
N ALA A 72 -1.96 2.64 -4.63
CA ALA A 72 -2.30 3.92 -4.00
C ALA A 72 -2.96 3.74 -2.62
N LYS A 73 -3.93 2.82 -2.52
CA LYS A 73 -4.60 2.52 -1.24
C LYS A 73 -3.65 1.93 -0.20
N PHE A 74 -2.77 1.02 -0.62
CA PHE A 74 -1.85 0.35 0.29
C PHE A 74 -0.79 1.31 0.80
N LEU A 75 -0.30 2.19 -0.07
CA LEU A 75 0.63 3.25 0.32
C LEU A 75 0.00 4.18 1.35
N SER A 76 -1.21 4.69 1.09
CA SER A 76 -1.96 5.52 2.04
C SER A 76 -2.18 4.80 3.39
N ALA A 77 -2.56 3.53 3.35
CA ALA A 77 -2.75 2.72 4.55
C ALA A 77 -1.45 2.51 5.35
N MET A 78 -0.33 2.21 4.69
CA MET A 78 0.95 2.03 5.39
C MET A 78 1.49 3.35 5.94
N GLN A 79 1.26 4.48 5.26
CA GLN A 79 1.61 5.81 5.79
C GLN A 79 0.81 6.14 7.05
N ALA A 80 -0.48 5.78 7.09
CA ALA A 80 -1.35 6.08 8.22
C ALA A 80 -1.15 5.15 9.43
N PHE A 81 -0.83 3.88 9.21
CA PHE A 81 -0.86 2.84 10.26
C PHE A 81 0.46 2.10 10.45
N GLY A 82 1.49 2.45 9.68
CA GLY A 82 2.74 1.70 9.61
C GLY A 82 2.60 0.38 8.83
N ASN A 83 3.71 -0.33 8.67
CA ASN A 83 3.72 -1.62 8.00
C ASN A 83 3.21 -2.73 8.94
N ARG A 84 1.94 -3.11 8.78
CA ARG A 84 1.26 -4.19 9.50
C ARG A 84 1.01 -5.43 8.64
N TRP A 85 1.77 -5.59 7.56
CA TRP A 85 1.51 -6.64 6.57
C TRP A 85 1.44 -8.03 7.20
N ALA A 86 2.40 -8.38 8.06
CA ALA A 86 2.47 -9.70 8.67
C ALA A 86 1.22 -10.05 9.50
N GLN A 87 0.63 -9.07 10.19
CA GLN A 87 -0.59 -9.27 10.99
C GLN A 87 -1.84 -9.36 10.11
N ASP A 88 -1.89 -8.58 9.03
CA ASP A 88 -3.11 -8.41 8.23
C ASP A 88 -3.14 -9.28 6.96
N ARG A 89 -2.03 -9.98 6.65
CA ARG A 89 -1.82 -10.79 5.44
C ARG A 89 -2.99 -11.72 5.11
N GLN A 90 -3.51 -12.46 6.09
CA GLN A 90 -4.60 -13.40 5.86
C GLN A 90 -5.90 -12.69 5.46
N ASN A 91 -6.21 -11.56 6.10
CA ASN A 91 -7.42 -10.79 5.81
C ASN A 91 -7.30 -10.12 4.44
N VAL A 92 -6.15 -9.50 4.16
CA VAL A 92 -5.87 -8.88 2.86
C VAL A 92 -5.96 -9.91 1.73
N THR A 93 -5.35 -11.08 1.91
CA THR A 93 -5.45 -12.18 0.94
C THR A 93 -6.90 -12.60 0.73
N SER A 94 -7.69 -12.73 1.81
CA SER A 94 -9.11 -13.10 1.70
C SER A 94 -9.93 -12.06 0.93
N VAL A 95 -9.62 -10.76 1.11
CA VAL A 95 -10.26 -9.68 0.36
C VAL A 95 -9.83 -9.69 -1.11
N ALA A 96 -8.56 -9.99 -1.42
CA ALA A 96 -8.10 -10.17 -2.79
C ALA A 96 -8.83 -11.33 -3.49
N TRP A 97 -9.04 -12.46 -2.79
CA TRP A 97 -9.87 -13.56 -3.29
C TRP A 97 -11.32 -13.12 -3.53
N MET A 98 -11.92 -12.36 -2.59
CA MET A 98 -13.26 -11.82 -2.76
C MET A 98 -13.35 -10.92 -3.99
N PHE A 99 -12.37 -10.04 -4.19
CA PHE A 99 -12.30 -9.20 -5.38
C PHE A 99 -12.33 -10.06 -6.66
N ALA A 100 -11.47 -11.08 -6.74
CA ALA A 100 -11.38 -11.94 -7.90
C ALA A 100 -12.71 -12.65 -8.20
N GLU A 101 -13.36 -13.22 -7.18
CA GLU A 101 -14.69 -13.85 -7.32
C GLU A 101 -15.75 -12.86 -7.84
N ARG A 102 -15.69 -11.59 -7.42
CA ARG A 102 -16.60 -10.55 -7.90
C ARG A 102 -16.28 -10.15 -9.34
N ALA A 103 -15.01 -9.98 -9.67
CA ALA A 103 -14.58 -9.61 -11.01
C ALA A 103 -14.99 -10.68 -12.03
N VAL A 104 -14.78 -11.97 -11.72
CA VAL A 104 -15.26 -13.10 -12.53
C VAL A 104 -16.78 -13.05 -12.70
N ARG A 105 -17.53 -12.77 -11.63
CA ARG A 105 -18.99 -12.66 -11.70
C ARG A 105 -19.44 -11.51 -12.60
N TYR A 106 -18.79 -10.35 -12.52
CA TYR A 106 -19.16 -9.18 -13.32
C TYR A 106 -18.80 -9.33 -14.80
N ALA A 107 -17.68 -10.00 -15.09
CA ALA A 107 -17.32 -10.39 -16.45
C ALA A 107 -18.39 -11.31 -17.08
N GLY A 108 -18.97 -12.20 -16.27
CA GLY A 108 -20.04 -13.09 -16.72
C GLY A 108 -19.56 -14.01 -17.84
N ASP A 109 -20.23 -13.98 -18.98
CA ASP A 109 -19.86 -14.78 -20.16
C ASP A 109 -18.81 -14.11 -21.05
N ARG A 110 -18.35 -12.89 -20.69
CA ARG A 110 -17.21 -12.26 -21.35
C ARG A 110 -15.97 -13.07 -20.95
N GLY A 111 -15.32 -13.72 -21.90
CA GLY A 111 -14.20 -14.65 -21.65
C GLY A 111 -12.96 -14.03 -20.99
N SER A 112 -13.00 -12.73 -20.68
CA SER A 112 -11.98 -12.00 -19.95
C SER A 112 -12.60 -10.97 -18.99
N ILE A 113 -11.84 -10.61 -17.96
CA ILE A 113 -12.15 -9.51 -17.04
C ILE A 113 -11.65 -8.20 -17.65
N ASP A 114 -12.60 -7.35 -18.06
CA ASP A 114 -12.36 -5.99 -18.51
C ASP A 114 -12.24 -4.99 -17.33
N VAL A 115 -11.82 -3.75 -17.62
CA VAL A 115 -11.65 -2.68 -16.63
C VAL A 115 -12.95 -2.39 -15.88
N GLU A 116 -14.09 -2.45 -16.56
CA GLU A 116 -15.39 -2.13 -15.95
C GLU A 116 -15.78 -3.19 -14.91
N SER A 117 -15.58 -4.46 -15.23
CA SER A 117 -15.79 -5.58 -14.31
C SER A 117 -14.87 -5.48 -13.09
N ALA A 118 -13.62 -5.09 -13.30
CA ALA A 118 -12.66 -4.84 -12.22
C ALA A 118 -13.09 -3.65 -11.33
N ARG A 119 -13.60 -2.56 -11.91
CA ARG A 119 -14.12 -1.40 -11.17
C ARG A 119 -15.34 -1.75 -10.33
N GLN A 120 -16.28 -2.51 -10.89
CA GLN A 120 -17.46 -2.98 -10.16
C GLN A 120 -17.06 -3.88 -8.99
N ALA A 121 -16.11 -4.79 -9.19
CA ALA A 121 -15.56 -5.63 -8.12
C ALA A 121 -14.88 -4.79 -7.02
N ALA A 122 -14.11 -3.77 -7.39
CA ALA A 122 -13.45 -2.87 -6.43
C ALA A 122 -14.48 -2.11 -5.58
N ALA A 123 -15.54 -1.60 -6.20
CA ALA A 123 -16.62 -0.91 -5.50
C ALA A 123 -17.37 -1.84 -4.53
N ASP A 124 -17.61 -3.10 -4.94
CA ASP A 124 -18.26 -4.11 -4.10
C ASP A 124 -17.40 -4.45 -2.86
N VAL A 125 -16.08 -4.61 -3.06
CA VAL A 125 -15.11 -4.83 -1.98
C VAL A 125 -15.04 -3.63 -1.04
N GLN A 126 -15.03 -2.41 -1.56
CA GLN A 126 -15.06 -1.20 -0.74
C GLN A 126 -16.33 -1.10 0.10
N ARG A 127 -17.49 -1.45 -0.48
CA ARG A 127 -18.76 -1.51 0.25
C ARG A 127 -18.73 -2.57 1.35
N TYR A 128 -18.18 -3.75 1.06
CA TYR A 128 -17.98 -4.82 2.05
C TYR A 128 -17.11 -4.33 3.22
N CYS A 129 -15.96 -3.75 2.91
CA CYS A 129 -15.04 -3.11 3.86
C CYS A 129 -15.76 -2.10 4.77
N LYS A 130 -16.49 -1.14 4.18
CA LYS A 130 -17.21 -0.09 4.93
C LYS A 130 -18.28 -0.68 5.85
N LEU A 131 -19.02 -1.70 5.40
CA LEU A 131 -20.03 -2.38 6.21
C LEU A 131 -19.41 -3.09 7.42
N HIS A 132 -18.30 -3.80 7.20
CA HIS A 132 -17.63 -4.56 8.26
C HIS A 132 -16.98 -3.64 9.30
N ALA A 133 -16.33 -2.55 8.88
CA ALA A 133 -15.80 -1.54 9.78
C ALA A 133 -16.92 -0.89 10.63
N ARG A 134 -18.07 -0.56 10.03
CA ARG A 134 -19.22 -0.01 10.78
C ARG A 134 -19.75 -0.98 11.84
N ARG A 135 -19.73 -2.28 11.57
CA ARG A 135 -20.22 -3.31 12.51
C ARG A 135 -19.24 -3.54 13.65
N ALA A 136 -17.94 -3.62 13.35
CA ALA A 136 -16.91 -3.79 14.36
C ALA A 136 -16.87 -2.61 15.35
N GLY A 137 -16.99 -1.37 14.86
CA GLY A 137 -17.06 -0.18 15.72
C GLY A 137 -18.30 -0.12 16.64
N LYS A 138 -19.41 -0.81 16.28
CA LYS A 138 -20.61 -0.90 17.12
C LYS A 138 -20.50 -1.98 18.20
N LEU A 139 -19.75 -3.04 17.94
CA LEU A 139 -19.63 -4.19 18.83
C LEU A 139 -18.55 -4.00 19.89
N ASN A 140 -17.59 -3.10 19.66
CA ASN A 140 -16.46 -2.89 20.56
C ASN A 140 -16.14 -1.38 20.68
N PRO A 141 -16.98 -0.59 21.36
CA PRO A 141 -16.84 0.87 21.45
C PRO A 141 -15.59 1.31 22.24
N ASP A 142 -15.06 0.44 23.11
CA ASP A 142 -13.90 0.70 23.97
C ASP A 142 -12.58 0.12 23.44
N SER A 143 -12.62 -0.71 22.39
CA SER A 143 -11.40 -1.02 21.65
C SER A 143 -11.05 0.20 20.83
N GLU A 144 -10.00 0.93 21.25
CA GLU A 144 -9.33 1.91 20.41
C GLU A 144 -9.35 1.42 18.96
N GLY A 145 -9.82 2.26 18.03
CA GLY A 145 -10.29 1.91 16.68
C GLY A 145 -9.34 1.15 15.74
N GLY A 146 -8.29 0.51 16.24
CA GLY A 146 -7.33 -0.35 15.57
C GLY A 146 -7.85 -1.73 15.15
N GLN A 147 -8.94 -2.26 15.72
CA GLN A 147 -9.53 -3.54 15.27
C GLN A 147 -10.58 -3.39 14.15
N SER A 148 -11.12 -2.19 13.91
CA SER A 148 -12.18 -2.00 12.90
C SER A 148 -11.67 -2.00 11.45
N ARG A 149 -10.35 -2.10 11.26
CA ARG A 149 -9.65 -2.02 9.97
C ARG A 149 -9.07 -3.38 9.57
N ILE A 150 -9.88 -4.44 9.68
CA ILE A 150 -9.49 -5.85 9.47
C ILE A 150 -8.82 -6.11 8.11
N ALA A 151 -8.97 -5.22 7.11
CA ALA A 151 -8.12 -5.22 5.93
C ALA A 151 -7.60 -3.80 5.64
N GLY A 152 -6.78 -3.26 6.55
CA GLY A 152 -6.31 -1.85 6.58
C GLY A 152 -5.83 -1.29 5.24
N TYR A 153 -5.41 -2.16 4.34
CA TYR A 153 -4.95 -1.89 2.98
C TYR A 153 -6.08 -1.67 1.95
N TRP A 154 -7.17 -2.46 2.01
CA TRP A 154 -8.25 -2.41 1.00
C TRP A 154 -9.41 -1.50 1.39
N CYS A 155 -9.54 -1.23 2.69
CA CYS A 155 -10.70 -0.57 3.29
C CYS A 155 -10.49 0.94 3.55
N GLY A 156 -9.38 1.53 3.10
CA GLY A 156 -9.14 2.97 3.19
C GLY A 156 -10.14 3.78 2.35
N ASP A 157 -10.51 4.96 2.85
CA ASP A 157 -11.28 5.93 2.07
C ASP A 157 -10.41 6.51 0.95
N ASP A 158 -11.03 6.83 -0.18
CA ASP A 158 -10.37 7.46 -1.35
C ASP A 158 -10.16 8.97 -1.15
N GLU A 159 -10.14 9.46 0.09
CA GLU A 159 -9.98 10.88 0.38
C GLU A 159 -8.49 11.26 0.32
N GLY A 160 -8.06 11.53 -0.92
CA GLY A 160 -7.09 12.61 -1.18
C GLY A 160 -7.79 13.96 -1.23
#